data_AF-A0A127SBV7-F1
#
_entry.id   AF-A0A127SBV7-F1
#
_cell.length_a   1.000
_cell.length_b   1.000
_cell.length_c   1.000
_cell.angle_alpha   90.00
_cell.angle_beta   90.00
_cell.angle_gamma   90.00
#
_symmetry.space_group_name_H-M   'P 1'
#
loop_
_entity.id
_entity.type
_entity.pdbx_description
1 polymer ?
#
loop_
_entity_poly.entity_id
_entity_poly.type
_entity_poly.pdbx_seq_one_letter_code
_entity_poly.pdbx_strand_id
1 'polypeptide(L)'
;GYPVDSAAYSKNSDAKIGDIVALDDQHILLIEQGSDKNDGMRNLIYKVDLSKASDLSAFDKPGEYPEFDDEKTLAQRGITLAAKTQVVDLRALGWQQEKAE
;
A
#
# COMPACT_ATOMS: atom_id res chain seq x y z
N GLY A 1 -3.70 -7.93 -4.58
CA GLY A 1 -4.01 -6.77 -3.72
C GLY A 1 -2.77 -5.93 -3.47
N TYR A 2 -2.95 -4.65 -3.13
CA TYR A 2 -1.87 -3.80 -2.62
C TYR A 2 -1.38 -4.34 -1.26
N PRO A 3 -0.07 -4.52 -1.04
CA PRO A 3 0.43 -5.10 0.19
C PRO A 3 0.30 -4.10 1.35
N VAL A 4 -0.65 -4.32 2.26
CA VAL A 4 -0.72 -3.62 3.56
C VAL A 4 0.11 -4.39 4.57
N ASP A 5 0.79 -3.69 5.49
CA ASP A 5 1.49 -4.32 6.61
C ASP A 5 0.48 -4.83 7.65
N SER A 6 -0.15 -5.97 7.37
CA SER A 6 -1.20 -6.56 8.20
C SER A 6 -0.71 -6.92 9.61
N ALA A 7 0.59 -7.07 9.83
CA ALA A 7 1.18 -7.35 11.14
C ALA A 7 1.23 -6.11 12.05
N ALA A 8 1.15 -4.91 11.47
CA ALA A 8 1.16 -3.64 12.19
C ALA A 8 -0.22 -3.22 12.71
N TYR A 9 -1.29 -3.57 12.00
CA TYR A 9 -2.66 -3.10 12.30
C TYR A 9 -3.49 -4.16 13.03
N SER A 10 -4.42 -3.71 13.89
CA SER A 10 -5.43 -4.60 14.49
C SER A 10 -6.40 -5.16 13.44
N LYS A 11 -6.78 -4.31 12.47
CA LYS A 11 -7.54 -4.69 11.27
C LYS A 11 -6.90 -4.01 10.06
N ASN A 12 -6.90 -4.68 8.91
CA ASN A 12 -6.41 -4.06 7.67
C ASN A 12 -7.16 -2.76 7.31
N SER A 13 -8.42 -2.63 7.74
CA SER A 13 -9.23 -1.42 7.55
C SER A 13 -8.76 -0.21 8.37
N ASP A 14 -7.89 -0.42 9.36
CA ASP A 14 -7.32 0.67 10.17
C ASP A 14 -6.21 1.40 9.40
N ALA A 15 -5.64 0.76 8.37
CA ALA A 15 -4.73 1.37 7.42
C ALA A 15 -5.51 2.22 6.39
N LYS A 16 -4.99 3.41 6.12
CA LYS A 16 -5.51 4.36 5.13
C LYS A 16 -4.38 4.76 4.21
N ILE A 17 -4.69 4.80 2.92
CA ILE A 17 -3.82 5.41 1.91
C ILE A 17 -4.21 6.88 1.80
N GLY A 18 -3.24 7.76 2.01
CA GLY A 18 -3.37 9.20 1.84
C GLY A 18 -2.93 9.62 0.43
N ASP A 19 -2.22 10.74 0.37
CA ASP A 19 -1.75 11.30 -0.89
C ASP A 19 -0.79 10.34 -1.62
N ILE A 20 -0.88 10.40 -2.96
CA ILE A 20 -0.06 9.63 -3.88
C ILE A 20 0.54 10.60 -4.90
N VAL A 21 1.83 10.44 -5.19
CA VAL A 21 2.52 11.19 -6.24
C VAL A 21 3.37 10.26 -7.09
N ALA A 22 3.34 10.45 -8.41
CA ALA A 22 4.23 9.75 -9.32
C ALA A 22 5.61 10.41 -9.31
N LEU A 23 6.66 9.61 -9.15
CA LEU A 23 8.04 10.03 -9.34
C LEU A 23 8.43 9.94 -10.83
N ASP A 24 7.97 8.87 -11.48
CA ASP A 24 8.11 8.56 -12.89
C ASP A 24 7.05 7.54 -13.31
N ASP A 25 7.16 6.98 -14.52
CA ASP A 25 6.19 6.03 -15.07
C ASP A 25 6.09 4.70 -14.30
N GLN A 26 7.09 4.35 -13.50
CA GLN A 26 7.18 3.06 -12.79
C GLN A 26 7.22 3.20 -11.27
N HIS A 27 7.39 4.41 -10.75
CA HIS A 27 7.53 4.62 -9.32
C HIS A 27 6.56 5.65 -8.79
N ILE A 28 5.90 5.31 -7.69
CA ILE A 28 5.04 6.23 -6.94
C ILE A 28 5.53 6.34 -5.50
N LEU A 29 5.31 7.50 -4.89
CA LEU A 29 5.29 7.65 -3.44
C LEU A 29 3.84 7.69 -2.98
N LEU A 30 3.57 7.02 -1.86
CA LEU A 30 2.29 7.11 -1.18
C LEU A 30 2.49 7.26 0.31
N ILE A 31 1.51 7.87 0.96
CA ILE A 31 1.41 7.94 2.41
C ILE A 31 0.48 6.82 2.88
N GLU A 32 0.97 5.98 3.79
CA GLU A 32 0.15 5.01 4.53
C GLU A 32 0.08 5.47 5.99
N GLN A 33 -1.14 5.62 6.50
CA GLN A 33 -1.38 6.12 7.84
C GLN A 33 -2.47 5.32 8.54
N GLY A 34 -2.46 5.33 9.87
CA GLY A 34 -3.49 4.65 10.66
C GLY A 34 -3.01 4.34 12.07
N SER A 35 -3.94 3.94 12.92
CA SER A 35 -3.61 3.47 14.27
C SER A 35 -3.09 2.05 14.18
N ASP A 36 -1.93 1.79 14.78
CA ASP A 36 -1.40 0.43 14.90
C ASP A 36 -2.12 -0.35 16.00
N LYS A 37 -1.74 -1.62 16.18
CA LYS A 37 -2.32 -2.52 17.19
C LYS A 37 -2.10 -2.10 18.66
N ASN A 38 -1.24 -1.11 18.90
CA ASN A 38 -0.91 -0.55 20.21
C ASN A 38 -1.43 0.89 20.37
N ASP A 39 -2.42 1.29 19.55
CA ASP A 39 -2.97 2.65 19.50
C ASP A 39 -1.95 3.74 19.12
N GLY A 40 -0.81 3.34 18.54
CA GLY A 40 0.22 4.22 18.02
C GLY A 40 -0.15 4.72 16.62
N MET A 41 -0.18 6.04 16.42
CA MET A 41 -0.42 6.59 15.09
C MET A 41 0.79 6.40 14.17
N ARG A 42 0.60 5.71 13.04
CA ARG A 42 1.58 5.58 11.96
C ARG A 42 1.35 6.63 10.90
N ASN A 43 2.43 7.18 10.34
CA ASN A 43 2.41 8.01 9.14
C ASN A 43 3.70 7.77 8.35
N LEU A 44 3.61 6.87 7.37
CA LEU A 44 4.76 6.29 6.67
C LEU A 44 4.68 6.65 5.19
N ILE A 45 5.81 7.08 4.64
CA ILE A 45 5.96 7.23 3.18
C ILE A 45 6.58 5.96 2.64
N TYR A 46 5.92 5.38 1.65
CA TYR A 46 6.40 4.23 0.90
C TYR A 46 6.72 4.63 -0.53
N LYS A 47 7.83 4.11 -1.05
CA LYS A 47 8.05 4.00 -2.50
C LYS A 47 7.47 2.68 -2.98
N VAL A 48 6.66 2.73 -4.02
CA VAL A 48 6.15 1.55 -4.73
C VAL A 48 6.78 1.50 -6.11
N ASP A 49 7.34 0.35 -6.46
CA ASP A 49 7.99 0.05 -7.73
C ASP A 49 7.12 -0.92 -8.54
N LEU A 50 6.66 -0.42 -9.68
CA LEU A 50 5.80 -1.11 -10.65
C LEU A 50 6.60 -1.78 -11.77
N SER A 51 7.92 -1.60 -11.85
CA SER A 51 8.76 -2.07 -12.98
C SER A 51 8.73 -3.58 -13.22
N LYS A 52 8.42 -4.35 -12.16
CA LYS A 52 8.24 -5.81 -12.20
C LYS A 52 6.79 -6.25 -11.98
N ALA A 53 5.89 -5.32 -11.70
CA ALA A 53 4.49 -5.64 -11.49
C ALA A 53 3.83 -6.07 -12.81
N SER A 54 2.90 -7.02 -12.73
CA SER A 54 2.12 -7.42 -13.90
C SER A 54 1.13 -6.31 -14.28
N ASP A 55 1.00 -6.08 -15.59
CA ASP A 55 -0.13 -5.33 -16.14
C ASP A 55 -1.42 -6.13 -15.92
N LEU A 56 -2.40 -5.51 -15.26
CA LEU A 56 -3.67 -6.15 -14.91
C LEU A 56 -4.73 -6.06 -16.03
N SER A 57 -4.45 -5.35 -17.13
CA SER A 57 -5.41 -5.16 -18.23
C SER A 57 -5.92 -6.49 -18.82
N ALA A 58 -5.09 -7.52 -18.82
CA ALA A 58 -5.47 -8.86 -19.30
C ALA A 58 -6.42 -9.63 -18.36
N PHE A 59 -6.57 -9.18 -17.12
CA PHE A 59 -7.36 -9.79 -16.05
C PHE A 59 -8.66 -9.02 -15.75
N ASP A 60 -8.95 -7.96 -16.51
CA ASP A 60 -10.16 -7.14 -16.38
C ASP A 60 -11.37 -7.83 -17.04
N LYS A 61 -11.83 -8.92 -16.43
CA LYS A 61 -12.97 -9.73 -16.89
C LYS A 61 -13.96 -9.99 -15.75
N PRO A 62 -15.28 -9.89 -16.00
CA PRO A 62 -16.29 -10.19 -14.99
C PRO A 62 -16.10 -11.57 -14.35
N GLY A 63 -15.98 -11.61 -13.02
CA GLY A 63 -15.83 -12.84 -12.25
C GLY A 63 -14.39 -13.34 -12.10
N GLU A 64 -13.41 -12.68 -12.72
CA GLU A 64 -11.99 -13.03 -12.62
C GLU A 64 -11.14 -11.87 -12.08
N TYR A 65 -11.75 -10.85 -11.49
CA TYR A 65 -11.01 -9.67 -11.04
C TYR A 65 -9.97 -10.01 -9.95
N PRO A 66 -8.71 -9.54 -10.07
CA PRO A 66 -7.64 -9.90 -9.16
C PRO A 66 -7.71 -9.20 -7.79
N GLU A 67 -8.54 -8.17 -7.59
CA GLU A 67 -8.59 -7.45 -6.31
C GLU A 67 -9.12 -8.27 -5.13
N PHE A 68 -9.88 -9.33 -5.39
CA PHE A 68 -10.44 -10.21 -4.35
C PHE A 68 -9.55 -11.39 -4.00
N ASP A 69 -8.50 -11.64 -4.79
CA ASP A 69 -7.58 -12.74 -4.56
C ASP A 69 -6.49 -12.39 -3.54
N ASP A 70 -6.12 -13.40 -2.75
CA ASP A 70 -4.94 -13.32 -1.90
C ASP A 70 -3.63 -13.43 -2.71
N GLU A 71 -2.51 -13.10 -2.09
CA GLU A 71 -1.20 -13.10 -2.75
C GLU A 71 -0.85 -14.46 -3.39
N LYS A 72 -1.23 -15.55 -2.72
CA LYS A 72 -0.96 -16.91 -3.21
C LYS A 72 -1.75 -17.22 -4.48
N THR A 73 -3.03 -16.85 -4.50
CA THR A 73 -3.92 -17.04 -5.65
C THR A 73 -3.47 -16.18 -6.82
N LEU A 74 -3.07 -14.94 -6.56
CA LEU A 74 -2.49 -14.05 -7.58
C LEU A 74 -1.21 -14.63 -8.18
N ALA A 75 -0.31 -15.17 -7.35
CA ALA A 75 0.91 -15.81 -7.83
C ALA A 75 0.62 -17.05 -8.70
N GLN A 76 -0.39 -17.87 -8.33
CA GLN A 76 -0.84 -19.00 -9.15
C GLN A 76 -1.41 -18.57 -10.50
N ARG A 77 -2.03 -17.38 -10.56
CA ARG A 77 -2.52 -16.76 -11.79
C ARG A 77 -1.41 -16.08 -12.61
N GLY A 78 -0.16 -16.12 -12.15
CA GLY A 78 0.98 -15.48 -12.80
C GLY A 78 1.06 -13.97 -12.61
N ILE A 79 0.31 -13.42 -11.65
CA ILE A 79 0.31 -11.98 -11.34
C ILE A 79 1.43 -11.68 -10.34
N THR A 80 2.32 -10.77 -10.72
CA THR A 80 3.40 -10.25 -9.87
C THR A 80 2.95 -8.93 -9.26
N LEU A 81 3.00 -8.84 -7.93
CA LEU A 81 2.69 -7.61 -7.20
C LEU A 81 3.83 -6.59 -7.30
N ALA A 82 3.48 -5.32 -7.14
CA ALA A 82 4.44 -4.23 -7.01
C ALA A 82 5.29 -4.38 -5.74
N ALA A 83 6.56 -3.97 -5.81
CA ALA A 83 7.43 -3.96 -4.65
C ALA A 83 7.21 -2.68 -3.83
N LYS A 84 7.12 -2.81 -2.50
CA LYS A 84 6.93 -1.69 -1.58
C LYS A 84 8.14 -1.56 -0.66
N THR A 85 8.66 -0.34 -0.49
CA THR A 85 9.79 -0.05 0.41
C THR A 85 9.50 1.20 1.23
N GLN A 86 9.62 1.11 2.56
CA GLN A 86 9.48 2.27 3.43
C GLN A 86 10.65 3.22 3.17
N VAL A 87 10.36 4.49 2.90
CA VAL A 87 11.41 5.52 2.70
C VAL A 87 11.49 6.47 3.89
N VAL A 88 10.37 6.78 4.54
CA VAL A 88 10.32 7.74 5.66
C VAL A 88 9.25 7.32 6.66
N ASP A 89 9.55 7.48 7.95
CA ASP A 89 8.56 7.54 9.02
C ASP A 89 8.42 9.00 9.47
N LEU A 90 7.28 9.62 9.17
CA LEU A 90 7.04 11.04 9.48
C LEU A 90 6.90 11.26 10.99
N ARG A 91 6.42 10.28 11.75
CA ARG A 91 6.34 10.37 13.21
C ARG A 91 7.72 10.38 13.84
N ALA A 92 8.64 9.56 13.33
CA ALA A 92 10.03 9.57 13.75
C ALA A 92 10.74 10.91 13.45
N LEU A 93 10.28 11.64 12.43
CA LEU A 93 10.76 12.99 12.11
C LEU A 93 10.04 14.12 12.87
N GLY A 94 9.18 13.78 13.84
CA GLY A 94 8.48 14.75 14.67
C GLY A 94 7.22 15.34 14.06
N TRP A 95 6.76 14.84 12.91
CA TRP A 95 5.49 15.27 12.33
C TRP A 95 4.32 14.90 13.23
N GLN A 96 3.53 15.91 13.59
CA GLN A 96 2.29 15.77 14.33
C GLN A 96 1.15 16.15 13.40
N GLN A 97 0.10 15.34 13.36
CA GLN A 97 -1.09 15.63 12.58
C GLN A 97 -1.69 16.96 13.07
N GLU A 98 -1.71 17.98 12.22
CA GLU A 98 -2.47 19.20 12.50
C GLU A 98 -3.96 18.83 12.62
N LYS A 99 -4.62 19.34 13.67
CA LYS A 99 -6.07 19.25 13.75
C LYS A 99 -6.65 20.10 12.62
N ALA A 100 -7.26 19.47 11.63
CA ALA A 100 -8.20 20.17 10.77
C ALA A 100 -9.44 20.48 11.62
N GLU A 101 -9.65 21.77 11.93
CA GLU A 101 -10.91 22.31 12.46
C GLU A 101 -12.03 22.23 11.42
#